data_AF-A0A496LMH2-F1
#
_entry.id   AF-A0A496LMH2-F1
#
_cell.length_a   1.000
_cell.length_b   1.000
_cell.length_c   1.000
_cell.angle_alpha   90.00
_cell.angle_beta   90.00
_cell.angle_gamma   90.00
#
_symmetry.space_group_name_H-M   'P 1'
#
loop_
_entity.id
_entity.type
_entity.pdbx_description
1 polymer ?
#
loop_
_entity_poly.entity_id
_entity_poly.type
_entity_poly.pdbx_seq_one_letter_code
_entity_poly.pdbx_strand_id
1 'polypeptide(L)'
;MEKIYNFPDPANAPANSPLAVGGDLSADALLQAYDKGIFPWFLPGEPIYWWSPDPRAVLVPSEVRVQKSIKPALKKFEVRFDYDFENFLKICKSEREKKGPTWLSEDIVRAYVNLHRLGISHSVEVYENGELAGGLYGQIFGKVFCGESMISLKTGASKVALIALC
;
A
#
# COMPACT_ATOMS: atom_id res chain seq x y z
N MET A 1 3.26 -3.66 26.94
CA MET A 1 3.54 -2.22 27.03
C MET A 1 3.78 -1.73 25.63
N GLU A 2 3.02 -0.74 25.18
CA GLU A 2 3.19 -0.12 23.86
C GLU A 2 4.57 0.55 23.80
N LYS A 3 5.36 0.22 22.78
CA LYS A 3 6.71 0.77 22.62
C LYS A 3 6.59 2.15 21.98
N ILE A 4 7.19 3.17 22.59
CA ILE A 4 7.13 4.55 22.09
C ILE A 4 8.24 4.77 21.06
N TYR A 5 7.86 5.25 19.87
CA TYR A 5 8.77 5.60 18.77
C TYR A 5 8.78 7.12 18.57
N ASN A 6 9.93 7.74 18.87
CA ASN A 6 10.13 9.17 18.70
C ASN A 6 10.55 9.51 17.26
N PHE A 7 9.59 9.49 16.33
CA PHE A 7 9.81 10.02 14.98
C PHE A 7 10.05 11.54 15.01
N PRO A 8 11.02 12.05 14.22
CA PRO A 8 11.20 13.50 14.01
C PRO A 8 9.95 14.15 13.44
N ASP A 9 9.84 15.47 13.60
CA ASP A 9 8.74 16.24 13.01
C ASP A 9 8.79 16.15 11.48
N PRO A 10 7.71 15.64 10.81
CA PRO A 10 7.62 15.55 9.36
C PRO A 10 7.83 16.88 8.63
N ALA A 11 7.57 18.02 9.26
CA ALA A 11 7.79 19.35 8.67
C ALA A 11 9.29 19.63 8.40
N ASN A 12 10.19 18.89 9.04
CA ASN A 12 11.64 18.99 8.82
C ASN A 12 12.18 17.95 7.83
N ALA A 13 11.30 17.28 7.08
CA ALA A 13 11.72 16.27 6.12
C ALA A 13 12.55 16.90 4.98
N PRO A 14 13.76 16.39 4.73
CA PRO A 14 14.58 16.86 3.62
C PRO A 14 14.01 16.39 2.27
N ALA A 15 14.16 17.20 1.22
CA ALA A 15 13.52 16.97 -0.07
C ALA A 15 13.92 15.66 -0.77
N ASN A 16 15.18 15.24 -0.63
CA ASN A 16 15.77 14.11 -1.37
C ASN A 16 16.46 13.09 -0.46
N SER A 17 16.05 12.98 0.80
CA SER A 17 16.59 11.98 1.71
C SER A 17 15.56 11.51 2.74
N PRO A 18 15.78 10.36 3.39
CA PRO A 18 14.92 9.89 4.47
C PRO A 18 14.86 10.90 5.62
N LEU A 19 13.70 11.00 6.27
CA LEU A 19 13.50 11.74 7.52
C LEU A 19 14.21 11.05 8.69
N ALA A 20 14.20 9.73 8.72
CA ALA A 20 14.85 8.92 9.73
C ALA A 20 15.35 7.58 9.15
N VAL A 21 16.31 6.97 9.84
CA VAL A 21 16.95 5.70 9.45
C VAL A 21 16.97 4.74 10.64
N GLY A 22 16.66 3.47 10.39
CA GLY A 22 16.70 2.39 11.39
C GLY A 22 15.35 2.11 12.06
N GLY A 23 15.40 1.50 13.25
CA GLY A 23 14.22 1.02 13.95
C GLY A 23 13.79 -0.39 13.53
N ASP A 24 12.48 -0.64 13.52
CA ASP A 24 11.88 -1.92 13.17
C ASP A 24 10.52 -1.70 12.47
N LEU A 25 9.96 -2.76 11.89
CA LEU A 25 8.64 -2.76 11.23
C LEU A 25 7.55 -3.38 12.13
N SER A 26 7.65 -3.21 13.45
CA SER A 26 6.58 -3.64 14.35
C SER A 26 5.29 -2.85 14.09
N ALA A 27 4.15 -3.41 14.53
CA ALA A 27 2.87 -2.72 14.42
C ALA A 27 2.92 -1.34 15.11
N ASP A 28 3.43 -1.27 16.34
CA ASP A 28 3.58 -0.02 17.10
C ASP A 28 4.38 1.04 16.32
N ALA A 29 5.51 0.64 15.70
CA ALA A 29 6.34 1.54 14.90
C ALA A 29 5.59 2.09 13.68
N LEU A 30 4.93 1.21 12.93
CA LEU A 30 4.20 1.59 11.72
C LEU A 30 3.00 2.47 12.05
N LEU A 31 2.21 2.11 13.06
CA LEU A 31 1.05 2.90 13.48
C LEU A 31 1.46 4.33 13.88
N GLN A 32 2.52 4.47 14.67
CA GLN A 32 3.04 5.78 15.08
C GLN A 32 3.68 6.57 13.91
N ALA A 33 4.25 5.89 12.92
CA ALA A 33 4.78 6.53 11.72
C ALA A 33 3.64 7.08 10.84
N TYR A 34 2.67 6.23 10.49
CA TYR A 34 1.56 6.61 9.61
C TYR A 34 0.65 7.68 10.23
N ASP A 35 0.45 7.67 11.56
CA ASP A 35 -0.28 8.73 12.28
C ASP A 35 0.38 10.11 12.07
N LYS A 36 1.70 10.14 11.89
CA LYS A 36 2.47 11.35 11.57
C LYS A 36 2.67 11.57 10.06
N GLY A 37 2.04 10.78 9.19
CA GLY A 37 2.22 10.87 7.73
C GLY A 37 3.56 10.32 7.23
N ILE A 38 4.27 9.54 8.04
CA ILE A 38 5.57 8.94 7.72
C ILE A 38 5.36 7.49 7.25
N PHE A 39 6.09 7.06 6.22
CA PHE A 39 6.02 5.68 5.71
C PHE A 39 7.41 5.08 5.47
N PRO A 40 7.57 3.75 5.61
CA PRO A 40 8.82 3.07 5.33
C PRO A 40 8.99 2.86 3.82
N TRP A 41 10.19 3.09 3.29
CA TRP A 41 10.52 2.73 1.91
C TRP A 41 12.03 2.51 1.75
N PHE A 42 12.43 1.28 1.47
CA PHE A 42 13.84 0.88 1.36
C PHE A 42 13.96 -0.40 0.53
N LEU A 43 15.14 -0.67 -0.03
CA LEU A 43 15.42 -1.89 -0.77
C LEU A 43 15.96 -3.00 0.15
N PRO A 44 15.85 -4.28 -0.24
CA PRO A 44 16.45 -5.38 0.49
C PRO A 44 17.96 -5.16 0.73
N GLY A 45 18.40 -5.28 1.98
CA GLY A 45 19.78 -5.04 2.39
C GLY A 45 20.10 -3.61 2.82
N GLU A 46 19.20 -2.64 2.56
CA GLU A 46 19.29 -1.29 3.11
C GLU A 46 18.72 -1.24 4.54
N PRO A 47 19.17 -0.29 5.37
CA PRO A 47 18.46 0.00 6.61
C PRO A 47 17.04 0.52 6.32
N ILE A 48 16.14 0.40 7.29
CA ILE A 48 14.79 0.96 7.16
C ILE A 48 14.90 2.48 7.01
N TYR A 49 14.39 3.01 5.91
CA TYR A 49 14.26 4.44 5.69
C TYR A 49 12.81 4.88 5.86
N TRP A 50 12.62 5.97 6.60
CA TRP A 50 11.32 6.56 6.87
C TRP A 50 11.19 7.89 6.14
N TRP A 51 10.11 8.07 5.39
CA TRP A 51 9.92 9.19 4.46
C TRP A 51 8.69 10.00 4.78
N SER A 52 8.76 11.32 4.53
CA SER A 52 7.61 12.23 4.54
C SER A 52 7.84 13.34 3.51
N PRO A 53 7.60 13.07 2.21
CA PRO A 53 7.93 14.00 1.14
C PRO A 53 7.03 15.24 1.12
N ASP A 54 7.60 16.35 0.68
CA ASP A 54 6.90 17.61 0.37
C ASP A 54 7.25 18.04 -1.08
N PRO A 55 6.29 18.14 -2.01
CA PRO A 55 4.85 17.93 -1.83
C PRO A 55 4.46 16.45 -1.69
N ARG A 56 3.35 16.20 -0.99
CA ARG A 56 2.74 14.86 -0.86
C ARG A 56 1.72 14.60 -1.96
N ALA A 57 1.88 13.48 -2.66
CA ALA A 57 0.88 13.02 -3.62
C ALA A 57 -0.38 12.54 -2.87
N VAL A 58 -1.54 13.09 -3.24
CA VAL A 58 -2.85 12.75 -2.70
C VAL A 58 -3.86 12.56 -3.83
N LEU A 59 -4.85 11.70 -3.59
CA LEU A 59 -5.98 11.48 -4.48
C LEU A 59 -7.27 11.72 -3.68
N VAL A 60 -8.08 12.68 -4.13
CA VAL A 60 -9.41 12.90 -3.54
C VAL A 60 -10.39 11.93 -4.22
N PRO A 61 -11.09 11.05 -3.47
CA PRO A 61 -11.95 10.03 -4.07
C PRO A 61 -13.01 10.58 -5.04
N SER A 62 -13.63 11.72 -4.69
CA SER A 62 -14.62 12.38 -5.53
C SER A 62 -14.06 12.98 -6.84
N GLU A 63 -12.75 13.09 -6.97
CA GLU A 63 -12.07 13.64 -8.15
C GLU A 63 -11.56 12.55 -9.10
N VAL A 64 -11.78 11.27 -8.77
CA VAL A 64 -11.37 10.14 -9.62
C VAL A 64 -12.07 10.20 -10.97
N ARG A 65 -11.28 10.33 -12.04
CA ARG A 65 -11.78 10.41 -13.42
C ARG A 65 -12.00 9.02 -14.01
N VAL A 66 -13.26 8.60 -14.10
CA VAL A 66 -13.66 7.34 -14.74
C VAL A 66 -13.80 7.53 -16.26
N GLN A 67 -12.76 7.10 -17.00
CA GLN A 67 -12.76 7.19 -18.47
C GLN A 67 -13.74 6.20 -19.11
N LYS A 68 -14.35 6.56 -20.25
CA LYS A 68 -15.30 5.70 -20.97
C LYS A 68 -14.72 4.31 -21.31
N SER A 69 -13.42 4.24 -21.57
CA SER A 69 -12.70 3.01 -21.90
C SER A 69 -12.69 1.97 -20.78
N ILE A 70 -12.89 2.35 -19.51
CA ILE A 70 -12.91 1.40 -18.38
C ILE A 70 -14.28 0.76 -18.16
N LYS A 71 -15.35 1.32 -18.73
CA LYS A 71 -16.73 0.84 -18.52
C LYS A 71 -16.93 -0.66 -18.82
N PRO A 72 -16.34 -1.25 -19.88
CA PRO A 72 -16.44 -2.68 -20.11
C PRO A 72 -15.80 -3.51 -18.97
N ALA A 73 -14.65 -3.06 -18.45
CA ALA A 73 -13.95 -3.75 -17.37
C ALA A 73 -14.74 -3.74 -16.06
N LEU A 74 -15.45 -2.65 -15.76
CA LEU A 74 -16.30 -2.54 -14.56
C LEU A 74 -17.43 -3.59 -14.50
N LYS A 75 -17.90 -4.08 -15.65
CA LYS A 75 -18.93 -5.12 -15.72
C LYS A 75 -18.37 -6.54 -15.76
N LYS A 76 -17.07 -6.66 -16.05
CA LYS A 76 -16.37 -7.92 -16.33
C LYS A 76 -15.82 -8.54 -15.06
N PHE A 77 -15.27 -7.70 -14.18
CA PHE A 77 -14.55 -8.15 -13.00
C PHE A 77 -15.43 -8.15 -11.77
N GLU A 78 -15.14 -9.08 -10.87
CA GLU A 78 -15.67 -9.12 -9.51
C GLU A 78 -14.68 -8.40 -8.58
N VAL A 79 -15.18 -7.58 -7.65
CA VAL A 79 -14.36 -6.90 -6.64
C VAL A 79 -14.63 -7.54 -5.29
N ARG A 80 -13.57 -7.86 -4.55
CA ARG A 80 -13.62 -8.40 -3.19
C ARG A 80 -12.71 -7.58 -2.30
N PHE A 81 -13.14 -7.35 -1.06
CA PHE A 81 -12.35 -6.67 -0.05
C PHE A 81 -11.81 -7.70 0.93
N ASP A 82 -10.53 -7.59 1.29
CA ASP A 82 -9.90 -8.42 2.32
C ASP A 82 -10.14 -9.93 2.16
N TYR A 83 -10.17 -10.42 0.92
CA TYR A 83 -10.56 -11.80 0.62
C TYR A 83 -9.40 -12.78 0.84
N ASP A 84 -8.20 -12.43 0.36
CA ASP A 84 -6.98 -13.21 0.56
C ASP A 84 -5.74 -12.29 0.59
N PHE A 85 -5.71 -11.39 1.58
CA PHE A 85 -4.71 -10.31 1.70
C PHE A 85 -3.26 -10.82 1.65
N GLU A 86 -2.92 -11.88 2.40
CA GLU A 86 -1.56 -12.40 2.46
C GLU A 86 -1.10 -12.95 1.11
N ASN A 87 -1.94 -13.73 0.44
CA ASN A 87 -1.65 -14.25 -0.89
C ASN A 87 -1.58 -13.12 -1.92
N PHE A 88 -2.49 -12.14 -1.85
CA PHE A 88 -2.47 -10.96 -2.70
C PHE A 88 -1.14 -10.20 -2.60
N LEU A 89 -0.61 -10.00 -1.38
CA LEU A 89 0.70 -9.36 -1.17
C LEU A 89 1.86 -10.20 -1.75
N LYS A 90 1.82 -11.53 -1.57
CA LYS A 90 2.83 -12.44 -2.16
C LYS A 90 2.83 -12.35 -3.68
N ILE A 91 1.67 -12.27 -4.32
CA ILE A 91 1.53 -12.07 -5.76
C ILE A 91 2.05 -10.68 -6.15
N CYS A 92 1.70 -9.62 -5.40
CA CYS A 92 2.22 -8.27 -5.63
C CYS A 92 3.75 -8.23 -5.62
N LYS A 93 4.37 -8.89 -4.63
CA LYS A 93 5.82 -9.04 -4.52
C LYS A 93 6.40 -9.75 -5.74
N SER A 94 5.87 -10.93 -6.08
CA SER A 94 6.34 -11.72 -7.23
C SER A 94 6.26 -10.95 -8.55
N GLU A 95 5.14 -10.25 -8.81
CA GLU A 95 4.97 -9.43 -10.02
C GLU A 95 5.93 -8.24 -10.07
N ARG A 96 6.30 -7.67 -8.93
CA ARG A 96 7.30 -6.60 -8.86
C ARG A 96 8.71 -7.13 -9.08
N GLU A 97 9.06 -8.27 -8.50
CA GLU A 97 10.37 -8.92 -8.68
C GLU A 97 10.65 -9.27 -10.15
N LYS A 98 9.62 -9.65 -10.92
CA LYS A 98 9.74 -9.86 -12.38
C LYS A 98 10.19 -8.61 -13.15
N LYS A 99 10.04 -7.41 -12.57
CA LYS A 99 10.42 -6.13 -13.17
C LYS A 99 11.76 -5.59 -12.65
N GLY A 100 12.39 -6.26 -11.69
CA GLY A 100 13.66 -5.86 -11.08
C GLY A 100 13.59 -5.80 -9.54
N PRO A 101 14.62 -5.22 -8.90
CA PRO A 101 14.64 -5.03 -7.45
C PRO A 101 13.41 -4.27 -6.94
N THR A 102 12.87 -4.69 -5.80
CA THR A 102 11.64 -4.11 -5.25
C THR A 102 11.76 -3.88 -3.75
N TRP A 103 11.15 -2.79 -3.29
CA TRP A 103 11.00 -2.45 -1.88
C TRP A 103 10.06 -3.38 -1.12
N LEU A 104 9.18 -4.11 -1.82
CA LEU A 104 8.21 -5.04 -1.22
C LEU A 104 8.91 -6.34 -0.83
N SER A 105 9.79 -6.25 0.17
CA SER A 105 10.56 -7.35 0.73
C SER A 105 9.68 -8.27 1.57
N GLU A 106 10.23 -9.43 1.96
CA GLU A 106 9.54 -10.34 2.87
C GLU A 106 9.25 -9.70 4.24
N ASP A 107 10.11 -8.79 4.71
CA ASP A 107 9.88 -8.04 5.95
C ASP A 107 8.66 -7.13 5.86
N ILE A 108 8.51 -6.41 4.73
CA ILE A 108 7.34 -5.57 4.48
C ILE A 108 6.07 -6.43 4.37
N VAL A 109 6.14 -7.56 3.64
CA VAL A 109 5.00 -8.48 3.52
C VAL A 109 4.55 -8.96 4.90
N ARG A 110 5.48 -9.43 5.74
CA ARG A 110 5.16 -9.86 7.11
C ARG A 110 4.57 -8.74 7.95
N ALA A 111 5.15 -7.54 7.88
CA ALA A 111 4.68 -6.39 8.64
C ALA A 111 3.25 -5.98 8.25
N TYR A 112 2.96 -5.93 6.96
CA TYR A 112 1.63 -5.53 6.48
C TYR A 112 0.58 -6.62 6.66
N VAL A 113 0.95 -7.91 6.59
CA VAL A 113 0.07 -9.02 6.98
C VAL A 113 -0.24 -8.96 8.47
N ASN A 114 0.73 -8.59 9.32
CA ASN A 114 0.48 -8.37 10.74
C ASN A 114 -0.50 -7.20 10.96
N LEU A 115 -0.31 -6.07 10.28
CA LEU A 115 -1.25 -4.95 10.32
C LEU A 115 -2.64 -5.31 9.78
N HIS A 116 -2.74 -6.19 8.79
CA HIS A 116 -4.02 -6.70 8.30
C HIS A 116 -4.76 -7.50 9.38
N ARG A 117 -4.05 -8.37 10.12
CA ARG A 117 -4.63 -9.11 11.26
C ARG A 117 -5.11 -8.19 12.39
N LEU A 118 -4.57 -6.98 12.47
CA LEU A 118 -4.99 -5.93 13.42
C LEU A 118 -6.12 -5.05 12.87
N GLY A 119 -6.61 -5.29 11.64
CA GLY A 119 -7.67 -4.52 11.02
C GLY A 119 -7.23 -3.15 10.52
N ILE A 120 -5.96 -2.99 10.14
CA ILE A 120 -5.37 -1.71 9.70
C ILE A 120 -5.01 -1.75 8.22
N SER A 121 -4.37 -2.83 7.75
CA SER A 121 -4.08 -3.00 6.32
C SER A 121 -5.25 -3.69 5.63
N HIS A 122 -5.63 -3.18 4.46
CA HIS A 122 -6.75 -3.69 3.68
C HIS A 122 -6.40 -3.86 2.21
N SER A 123 -7.05 -4.81 1.54
CA SER A 123 -6.93 -5.06 0.10
C SER A 123 -8.26 -4.84 -0.63
N VAL A 124 -8.14 -4.39 -1.87
CA VAL A 124 -9.21 -4.42 -2.87
C VAL A 124 -8.73 -5.32 -4.00
N GLU A 125 -9.27 -6.53 -4.05
CA GLU A 125 -8.87 -7.60 -4.94
C GLU A 125 -9.88 -7.72 -6.08
N VAL A 126 -9.39 -7.91 -7.30
CA VAL A 126 -10.19 -7.95 -8.51
C VAL A 126 -10.03 -9.30 -9.15
N TYR A 127 -11.15 -9.99 -9.40
CA TYR A 127 -11.19 -11.34 -9.94
C TYR A 127 -11.89 -11.41 -11.30
N GLU A 128 -11.45 -12.32 -12.15
CA GLU A 128 -12.08 -12.71 -13.41
C GLU A 128 -12.24 -14.22 -13.43
N ASN A 129 -13.47 -14.74 -13.54
CA ASN A 129 -13.74 -16.18 -13.58
C ASN A 129 -13.10 -16.98 -12.42
N GLY A 130 -13.04 -16.38 -11.23
CA GLY A 130 -12.42 -17.00 -10.04
C GLY A 130 -10.90 -16.84 -9.94
N GLU A 131 -10.23 -16.27 -10.94
CA GLU A 131 -8.79 -16.01 -10.93
C GLU A 131 -8.49 -14.54 -10.57
N LEU A 132 -7.42 -14.30 -9.81
CA LEU A 132 -6.99 -12.94 -9.49
C LEU A 132 -6.57 -12.20 -10.78
N ALA A 133 -7.23 -11.09 -11.06
CA ALA A 133 -6.97 -10.22 -12.21
C ALA A 133 -6.14 -8.98 -11.83
N GLY A 134 -6.10 -8.58 -10.56
CA GLY A 134 -5.33 -7.45 -10.05
C GLY A 134 -5.87 -6.94 -8.72
N GLY A 135 -5.45 -5.75 -8.31
CA GLY A 135 -5.93 -5.14 -7.07
C GLY A 135 -5.03 -4.03 -6.56
N LEU A 136 -5.35 -3.55 -5.37
CA LEU A 136 -4.52 -2.65 -4.57
C LEU A 136 -4.59 -2.99 -3.09
N TYR A 137 -3.64 -2.50 -2.32
CA TYR A 137 -3.69 -2.55 -0.86
C TYR A 137 -3.16 -1.27 -0.25
N GLY A 138 -3.48 -1.05 1.02
CA GLY A 138 -3.06 0.12 1.78
C GLY A 138 -3.51 0.04 3.23
N GLN A 139 -3.22 1.08 3.98
CA GLN A 139 -3.61 1.18 5.39
C GLN A 139 -4.73 2.19 5.59
N ILE A 140 -5.67 1.89 6.48
CA ILE A 140 -6.71 2.83 6.91
C ILE A 140 -6.28 3.51 8.22
N PHE A 141 -6.19 4.84 8.17
CA PHE A 141 -5.96 5.69 9.34
C PHE A 141 -7.08 6.72 9.43
N GLY A 142 -8.05 6.48 10.32
CA GLY A 142 -9.24 7.31 10.44
C GLY A 142 -10.06 7.32 9.16
N LYS A 143 -10.10 8.46 8.47
CA LYS A 143 -10.82 8.66 7.19
C LYS A 143 -9.90 8.65 5.97
N VAL A 144 -8.62 8.34 6.15
CA VAL A 144 -7.60 8.35 5.10
C VAL A 144 -7.20 6.93 4.78
N PHE A 145 -7.11 6.62 3.48
CA PHE A 145 -6.52 5.40 2.97
C PHE A 145 -5.13 5.70 2.40
N CYS A 146 -4.08 5.19 3.05
CA CYS A 146 -2.71 5.26 2.57
C CYS A 146 -2.48 4.16 1.54
N GLY A 147 -2.65 4.48 0.25
CA GLY A 147 -2.44 3.53 -0.83
C GLY A 147 -0.97 3.18 -1.00
N GLU A 148 -0.61 1.93 -0.73
CA GLU A 148 0.79 1.44 -0.78
C GLU A 148 1.20 1.02 -2.18
N SER A 149 0.39 0.16 -2.81
CA SER A 149 0.70 -0.39 -4.12
C SER A 149 -0.53 -0.97 -4.78
N MET A 150 -0.44 -1.13 -6.10
CA MET A 150 -1.43 -1.82 -6.92
C MET A 150 -0.76 -2.66 -8.01
N ILE A 151 -1.44 -3.71 -8.47
CA ILE A 151 -1.02 -4.55 -9.59
C ILE A 151 -2.18 -4.80 -10.56
N SER A 152 -1.86 -5.06 -11.82
CA SER A 152 -2.83 -5.44 -12.86
C SER A 152 -2.27 -6.64 -13.62
N LEU A 153 -2.86 -7.82 -13.42
CA LEU A 153 -2.54 -9.05 -14.15
C LEU A 153 -3.35 -9.14 -15.45
N LYS A 154 -4.56 -8.57 -15.45
CA LYS A 154 -5.39 -8.32 -16.63
C LYS A 154 -5.54 -6.82 -16.85
N THR A 155 -5.69 -6.41 -18.11
CA THR A 155 -5.86 -4.99 -18.47
C THR A 155 -7.07 -4.39 -17.77
N GLY A 156 -6.84 -3.29 -17.04
CA GLY A 156 -7.89 -2.52 -16.37
C GLY A 156 -8.22 -2.95 -14.94
N ALA A 157 -7.70 -4.08 -14.45
CA ALA A 157 -8.04 -4.58 -13.11
C ALA A 157 -7.65 -3.62 -11.99
N SER A 158 -6.43 -3.06 -11.98
CA SER A 158 -6.03 -2.09 -10.93
C SER A 158 -6.86 -0.80 -10.94
N LYS A 159 -7.34 -0.39 -12.12
CA LYS A 159 -8.25 0.76 -12.26
C LYS A 159 -9.62 0.45 -11.68
N VAL A 160 -10.14 -0.77 -11.90
CA VAL A 160 -11.39 -1.22 -11.28
C VAL A 160 -11.25 -1.26 -9.75
N ALA A 161 -10.13 -1.75 -9.23
CA ALA A 161 -9.84 -1.74 -7.80
C ALA A 161 -9.87 -0.31 -7.22
N LEU A 162 -9.18 0.64 -7.86
CA LEU A 162 -9.15 2.02 -7.43
C LEU A 162 -10.53 2.69 -7.51
N ILE A 163 -11.29 2.43 -8.57
CA ILE A 163 -12.65 2.97 -8.73
C ILE A 163 -13.60 2.38 -7.68
N ALA A 164 -13.44 1.11 -7.30
CA ALA A 164 -14.29 0.49 -6.28
C ALA A 164 -13.95 0.98 -4.85
N LEU A 165 -12.71 1.41 -4.61
CA LEU A 165 -12.30 2.02 -3.36
C LEU A 165 -12.86 3.44 -3.16
N CYS A 166 -13.07 4.18 -4.25
CA CYS A 166 -13.44 5.60 -4.25
C CYS A 166 -14.94 5.81 -4.42
#